data_AF-A0A9E4EXE2-F1
#
_entry.id   AF-A0A9E4EXE2-F1
#
_cell.length_a   1.000
_cell.length_b   1.000
_cell.length_c   1.000
_cell.angle_alpha   90.00
_cell.angle_beta   90.00
_cell.angle_gamma   90.00
#
_symmetry.space_group_name_H-M   'P 1'
#
loop_
_entity.id
_entity.type
_entity.pdbx_description
1 polymer ?
#
loop_
_entity_poly.entity_id
_entity_poly.type
_entity_poly.pdbx_seq_one_letter_code
_entity_poly.pdbx_strand_id
1 'polypeptide(L)'
;MTIEDMLDAAQQFWRTVSASTLLPGLNVQVAATIVAVLVALLIGLVIRSRPKAGPLLYLRTMLYRTRNLVSPALNILLLGVAIEVCVASVGQSWLIQIAQSVAVVAFFYRIVSGFVGNSLVSGLFTWIVIPLAMLRVLGWLDEVSAWLDAVSLDVGTIRISLLSLGRTFVAGGVLFWLGSILNTFGKEAIRNRHALDIGTREMVIKLFQIGLYVSIFLLLLGAMGINLTALAVFGGALGVGLGFGLQKIAANFVSGLIILFDRSITPGDYIAFEDGHSGTLRELNMRSATLETFDGKDIIVPNE
;
A
#
# COMPACT_ATOMS: atom_id res chain seq x y z
N MET A 1 -7.94 -36.13 16.76
CA MET A 1 -6.60 -35.73 17.20
C MET A 1 -6.78 -34.62 18.20
N THR A 2 -6.73 -34.97 19.48
CA THR A 2 -6.88 -34.02 20.58
C THR A 2 -5.57 -33.23 20.74
N ILE A 3 -5.60 -32.10 21.43
CA ILE A 3 -4.40 -31.27 21.68
C ILE A 3 -3.34 -32.08 22.46
N GLU A 4 -3.78 -33.03 23.29
CA GLU A 4 -2.93 -33.95 24.06
C GLU A 4 -2.14 -34.90 23.14
N ASP A 5 -2.78 -35.50 22.13
CA ASP A 5 -2.10 -36.36 21.15
C ASP A 5 -0.95 -35.64 20.43
N MET A 6 -1.12 -34.33 20.21
CA MET A 6 -0.13 -33.49 19.52
C MET A 6 1.03 -33.09 20.45
N LEU A 7 0.74 -32.92 21.74
CA LEU A 7 1.74 -32.59 22.76
C LEU A 7 2.65 -33.80 23.02
N ASP A 8 2.06 -34.99 23.07
CA ASP A 8 2.80 -36.25 23.25
C ASP A 8 3.67 -36.58 22.04
N ALA A 9 3.14 -36.38 20.81
CA ALA A 9 3.92 -36.54 19.59
C ALA A 9 5.13 -35.57 19.54
N ALA A 10 4.97 -34.33 20.02
CA ALA A 10 6.05 -33.34 20.09
C ALA A 10 7.11 -33.73 21.13
N GLN A 11 6.71 -34.25 22.30
CA GLN A 11 7.64 -34.70 23.33
C GLN A 11 8.42 -35.96 22.90
N GLN A 12 7.75 -36.89 22.22
CA GLN A 12 8.40 -38.12 21.75
C GLN A 12 9.40 -37.84 20.61
N PHE A 13 9.06 -36.90 19.73
CA PHE A 13 9.98 -36.39 18.72
C PHE A 13 11.21 -35.72 19.35
N TRP A 14 11.01 -34.88 20.37
CA TRP A 14 12.11 -34.21 21.10
C TRP A 14 13.11 -35.20 21.71
N ARG A 15 12.63 -36.28 22.34
CA ARG A 15 13.49 -37.33 22.90
C ARG A 15 14.30 -38.05 21.83
N THR A 16 13.68 -38.35 20.69
CA THR A 16 14.32 -39.09 19.58
C THR A 16 15.40 -38.25 18.90
N VAL A 17 15.17 -36.94 18.78
CA VAL A 17 16.16 -35.98 18.24
C VAL A 17 17.34 -35.79 19.18
N SER A 18 17.08 -35.74 20.50
CA SER A 18 18.14 -35.55 21.51
C SER A 18 19.09 -36.74 21.63
N ALA A 19 18.69 -37.92 21.16
CA ALA A 19 19.44 -39.17 21.33
C ALA A 19 20.41 -39.51 20.17
N SER A 20 20.27 -38.89 18.99
CA SER A 20 21.08 -39.25 17.81
C SER A 20 22.39 -38.45 17.73
N THR A 21 23.43 -38.98 18.34
CA THR A 21 24.84 -38.55 18.25
C THR A 21 25.33 -38.45 16.80
N LEU A 22 25.49 -37.24 16.25
CA LEU A 22 26.54 -36.97 15.24
C LEU A 22 26.93 -35.49 15.08
N LEU A 23 26.11 -34.48 15.44
CA LEU A 23 26.53 -33.08 15.66
C LEU A 23 25.55 -32.40 16.63
N PRO A 24 25.95 -32.02 17.88
CA PRO A 24 25.02 -31.53 18.91
C PRO A 24 24.16 -30.32 18.49
N GLY A 25 24.64 -29.50 17.55
CA GLY A 25 23.91 -28.32 17.09
C GLY A 25 22.96 -28.55 15.89
N LEU A 26 23.26 -29.52 15.02
CA LEU A 26 22.49 -29.75 13.79
C LEU A 26 21.09 -30.32 14.10
N ASN A 27 21.01 -31.28 15.02
CA ASN A 27 19.74 -31.93 15.38
C ASN A 27 18.77 -30.97 16.06
N VAL A 28 19.29 -30.09 16.92
CA VAL A 28 18.49 -29.05 17.59
C VAL A 28 17.94 -28.06 16.57
N GLN A 29 18.73 -27.66 15.57
CA GLN A 29 18.28 -26.79 14.48
C GLN A 29 17.21 -27.45 13.59
N VAL A 30 17.42 -28.72 13.21
CA VAL A 30 16.46 -29.49 12.40
C VAL A 30 15.14 -29.65 13.14
N ALA A 31 15.18 -30.03 14.43
CA ALA A 31 13.98 -30.18 15.23
C ALA A 31 13.27 -28.85 15.50
N ALA A 32 14.00 -27.77 15.78
CA ALA A 32 13.41 -26.44 15.93
C ALA A 32 12.70 -25.99 14.63
N THR A 33 13.31 -26.26 13.47
CA THR A 33 12.72 -25.96 12.16
C THR A 33 11.45 -26.79 11.93
N ILE A 34 11.50 -28.10 12.16
CA ILE A 34 10.36 -29.00 11.99
C ILE A 34 9.23 -28.62 12.94
N VAL A 35 9.52 -28.32 14.20
CA VAL A 35 8.54 -27.87 15.18
C VAL A 35 7.92 -26.54 14.77
N ALA A 36 8.71 -25.54 14.35
CA ALA A 36 8.20 -24.26 13.90
C ALA A 36 7.27 -24.41 12.68
N VAL A 37 7.67 -25.21 11.69
CA VAL A 37 6.86 -25.49 10.49
C VAL A 37 5.60 -26.28 10.84
N LEU A 38 5.69 -27.30 11.70
CA LEU A 38 4.54 -28.08 12.15
C LEU A 38 3.56 -27.22 12.94
N VAL A 39 4.03 -26.40 13.88
CA VAL A 39 3.18 -25.47 14.64
C VAL A 39 2.50 -24.48 13.69
N ALA A 40 3.22 -23.93 12.71
CA ALA A 40 2.64 -23.05 11.70
C ALA A 40 1.58 -23.75 10.83
N LEU A 41 1.81 -25.01 10.44
CA LEU A 41 0.86 -25.82 9.68
C LEU A 41 -0.37 -26.20 10.51
N LEU A 42 -0.18 -26.54 11.78
CA LEU A 42 -1.26 -26.89 12.71
C LEU A 42 -2.15 -25.68 12.98
N ILE A 43 -1.56 -24.51 13.21
CA ILE A 43 -2.33 -23.26 13.33
C ILE A 43 -3.04 -22.94 12.01
N GLY A 44 -2.39 -23.16 10.86
CA GLY A 44 -3.02 -23.04 9.53
C GLY A 44 -4.19 -24.00 9.30
N LEU A 45 -4.11 -25.23 9.84
CA LEU A 45 -5.15 -26.25 9.77
C LEU A 45 -6.35 -25.91 10.69
N VAL A 46 -6.09 -25.37 11.88
CA VAL A 46 -7.14 -24.90 12.80
C VAL A 46 -7.93 -23.73 12.18
N ILE A 47 -7.27 -22.85 11.40
CA ILE A 47 -7.91 -21.74 10.69
C ILE A 47 -8.64 -22.23 9.40
N ARG A 48 -8.54 -23.52 9.04
CA ARG A 48 -9.14 -24.09 7.82
C ARG A 48 -10.63 -24.40 7.96
N SER A 49 -11.13 -24.61 9.17
CA SER A 49 -12.56 -24.89 9.41
C SER A 49 -13.41 -23.64 9.18
N ARG A 50 -14.37 -23.69 8.25
CA ARG A 50 -15.35 -22.62 8.04
C ARG A 50 -16.07 -22.34 9.37
N PRO A 51 -16.03 -21.12 9.92
CA PRO A 51 -16.73 -20.82 11.17
C PRO A 51 -18.24 -20.95 10.92
N LYS A 52 -18.90 -21.90 11.58
CA LYS A 52 -20.33 -22.22 11.37
C LYS A 52 -21.29 -21.43 12.28
N ALA A 53 -20.85 -20.94 13.46
CA ALA A 53 -21.59 -20.02 14.35
C ALA A 53 -20.74 -19.53 15.54
N GLY A 54 -21.09 -18.40 16.18
CA GLY A 54 -20.53 -17.92 17.47
C GLY A 54 -20.46 -16.38 17.63
N PRO A 55 -20.25 -15.83 18.85
CA PRO A 55 -20.26 -14.38 19.14
C PRO A 55 -19.12 -13.59 18.49
N LEU A 56 -18.09 -14.28 17.98
CA LEU A 56 -16.93 -13.70 17.28
C LEU A 56 -16.93 -14.04 15.77
N LEU A 57 -18.11 -14.29 15.18
CA LEU A 57 -18.28 -14.69 13.78
C LEU A 57 -17.64 -13.68 12.81
N TYR A 58 -17.77 -12.38 13.08
CA TYR A 58 -17.16 -11.32 12.27
C TYR A 58 -15.63 -11.44 12.22
N LEU A 59 -14.97 -11.54 13.38
CA LEU A 59 -13.51 -11.70 13.49
C LEU A 59 -13.02 -13.01 12.85
N ARG A 60 -13.74 -14.13 13.06
CA ARG A 60 -13.39 -15.43 12.45
C ARG A 60 -13.56 -15.45 10.93
N THR A 61 -14.55 -14.74 10.41
CA THR A 61 -14.77 -14.63 8.95
C THR A 61 -13.73 -13.72 8.31
N MET A 62 -13.36 -12.63 8.99
CA MET A 62 -12.24 -11.77 8.59
C MET A 62 -10.92 -12.55 8.51
N LEU A 63 -10.61 -13.34 9.56
CA LEU A 63 -9.42 -14.21 9.61
C LEU A 63 -9.42 -15.29 8.52
N TYR A 64 -10.58 -15.87 8.22
CA TYR A 64 -10.72 -16.87 7.15
C TYR A 64 -10.48 -16.24 5.77
N ARG A 65 -10.95 -15.00 5.56
CA ARG A 65 -10.78 -14.27 4.30
C ARG A 65 -9.33 -13.85 4.05
N THR A 66 -8.59 -13.53 5.11
CA THR A 66 -7.16 -13.19 5.06
C THR A 66 -6.21 -14.38 5.30
N ARG A 67 -6.75 -15.59 5.52
CA ARG A 67 -6.00 -16.81 5.89
C ARG A 67 -4.79 -17.11 5.02
N ASN A 68 -4.91 -16.88 3.71
CA ASN A 68 -3.82 -17.15 2.76
C ASN A 68 -2.58 -16.27 3.01
N LEU A 69 -2.75 -15.15 3.73
CA LEU A 69 -1.66 -14.27 4.17
C LEU A 69 -1.28 -14.51 5.63
N VAL A 70 -2.24 -14.80 6.50
CA VAL A 70 -2.00 -14.97 7.94
C VAL A 70 -1.11 -16.18 8.23
N SER A 71 -1.38 -17.34 7.61
CA SER A 71 -0.60 -18.57 7.84
C SER A 71 0.90 -18.42 7.48
N PRO A 72 1.27 -17.91 6.28
CA PRO A 72 2.67 -17.70 5.94
C PRO A 72 3.35 -16.59 6.76
N ALA A 73 2.64 -15.50 7.12
CA ALA A 73 3.19 -14.47 8.00
C ALA A 73 3.51 -15.03 9.41
N LEU A 74 2.62 -15.87 9.94
CA LEU A 74 2.82 -16.55 11.22
C LEU A 74 4.01 -17.53 11.16
N ASN A 75 4.18 -18.25 10.05
CA ASN A 75 5.32 -19.13 9.85
C ASN A 75 6.66 -18.38 9.92
N ILE A 76 6.73 -17.19 9.30
CA ILE A 76 7.94 -16.33 9.33
C ILE A 76 8.25 -15.85 10.75
N LEU A 77 7.21 -15.42 11.49
CA LEU A 77 7.35 -14.98 12.89
C LEU A 77 7.83 -16.12 13.78
N LEU A 78 7.23 -17.31 13.66
CA LEU A 78 7.61 -18.50 14.44
C LEU A 78 9.03 -18.95 14.14
N LEU A 79 9.44 -18.91 12.86
CA LEU A 79 10.83 -19.19 12.48
C LEU A 79 11.79 -18.12 13.03
N GLY A 80 11.35 -16.86 13.16
CA GLY A 80 12.13 -15.79 13.81
C GLY A 80 12.36 -16.05 15.29
N VAL A 81 11.31 -16.44 16.01
CA VAL A 81 11.42 -16.86 17.42
C VAL A 81 12.31 -18.10 17.55
N ALA A 82 12.21 -19.05 16.62
CA ALA A 82 13.05 -20.24 16.62
C ALA A 82 14.54 -19.92 16.39
N ILE A 83 14.87 -18.88 15.59
CA ILE A 83 16.25 -18.40 15.43
C ILE A 83 16.79 -17.91 16.78
N GLU A 84 16.08 -17.01 17.46
CA GLU A 84 16.52 -16.46 18.75
C GLU A 84 16.74 -17.55 19.80
N VAL A 85 15.80 -18.50 19.92
CA VAL A 85 15.90 -19.63 20.84
C VAL A 85 17.10 -20.53 20.50
N CYS A 86 17.36 -20.77 19.22
CA CYS A 86 18.44 -21.63 18.77
C CYS A 86 19.82 -20.95 18.91
N VAL A 87 19.91 -19.64 18.66
CA VAL A 87 21.13 -18.86 18.95
C VAL A 87 21.43 -18.89 20.44
N ALA A 88 20.43 -18.67 21.31
CA ALA A 88 20.61 -18.72 22.75
C ALA A 88 21.03 -20.10 23.28
N SER A 89 20.61 -21.19 22.63
CA SER A 89 20.85 -22.56 23.09
C SER A 89 22.10 -23.22 22.47
N VAL A 90 22.37 -22.96 21.19
CA VAL A 90 23.35 -23.69 20.36
C VAL A 90 24.41 -22.76 19.78
N GLY A 91 24.18 -21.43 19.78
CA GLY A 91 25.09 -20.43 19.20
C GLY A 91 25.13 -20.42 17.66
N GLN A 92 24.35 -21.27 16.99
CA GLN A 92 24.27 -21.34 15.53
C GLN A 92 22.81 -21.53 15.09
N SER A 93 22.42 -20.88 13.99
CA SER A 93 21.03 -20.89 13.50
C SER A 93 20.91 -20.89 11.96
N TRP A 94 21.98 -21.23 11.25
CA TRP A 94 22.06 -21.11 9.78
C TRP A 94 20.91 -21.85 9.07
N LEU A 95 20.53 -23.04 9.55
CA LEU A 95 19.45 -23.83 8.96
C LEU A 95 18.07 -23.16 9.10
N ILE A 96 17.79 -22.58 10.27
CA ILE A 96 16.52 -21.91 10.55
C ILE A 96 16.42 -20.60 9.74
N GLN A 97 17.55 -19.91 9.55
CA GLN A 97 17.62 -18.71 8.71
C GLN A 97 17.34 -19.00 7.23
N ILE A 98 17.84 -20.12 6.70
CA ILE A 98 17.48 -20.61 5.35
C ILE A 98 15.96 -20.85 5.27
N ALA A 99 15.41 -21.60 6.22
CA ALA A 99 13.98 -21.92 6.24
C ALA A 99 13.10 -20.67 6.34
N GLN A 100 13.48 -19.69 7.18
CA GLN A 100 12.77 -18.42 7.31
C GLN A 100 12.77 -17.64 6.01
N SER A 101 13.89 -17.62 5.29
CA SER A 101 13.99 -16.88 4.04
C SER A 101 13.19 -17.51 2.91
N VAL A 102 13.16 -18.85 2.83
CA VAL A 102 12.24 -19.58 1.94
C VAL A 102 10.77 -19.26 2.28
N ALA A 103 10.44 -19.20 3.58
CA ALA A 103 9.10 -18.81 4.02
C ALA A 103 8.73 -17.37 3.64
N VAL A 104 9.66 -16.42 3.76
CA VAL A 104 9.51 -15.02 3.32
C VAL A 104 9.26 -14.96 1.82
N VAL A 105 10.08 -15.64 1.03
CA VAL A 105 9.90 -15.73 -0.43
C VAL A 105 8.53 -16.29 -0.78
N ALA A 106 8.12 -17.40 -0.18
CA ALA A 106 6.83 -18.02 -0.43
C ALA A 106 5.65 -17.12 -0.01
N PHE A 107 5.80 -16.36 1.08
CA PHE A 107 4.81 -15.37 1.52
C PHE A 107 4.62 -14.26 0.49
N PHE A 108 5.72 -13.64 0.07
CA PHE A 108 5.68 -12.59 -0.94
C PHE A 108 5.18 -13.11 -2.29
N TYR A 109 5.59 -14.31 -2.70
CA TYR A 109 5.06 -14.96 -3.90
C TYR A 109 3.55 -15.15 -3.81
N ARG A 110 2.99 -15.56 -2.66
CA ARG A 110 1.53 -15.72 -2.48
C ARG A 110 0.77 -14.39 -2.50
N ILE A 111 1.34 -13.31 -1.96
CA ILE A 111 0.76 -11.96 -2.07
C ILE A 111 0.70 -11.54 -3.54
N VAL A 112 1.83 -11.66 -4.23
CA VAL A 112 1.99 -11.23 -5.61
C VAL A 112 1.11 -12.08 -6.53
N SER A 113 1.24 -13.40 -6.52
CA SER A 113 0.39 -14.29 -7.34
C SER A 113 -1.11 -14.21 -7.02
N GLY A 114 -1.47 -13.87 -5.77
CA GLY A 114 -2.87 -13.74 -5.36
C GLY A 114 -3.55 -12.45 -5.84
N PHE A 115 -2.79 -11.39 -6.10
CA PHE A 115 -3.33 -10.09 -6.50
C PHE A 115 -2.89 -9.64 -7.90
N VAL A 116 -1.82 -10.20 -8.46
CA VAL A 116 -1.26 -9.86 -9.76
C VAL A 116 -1.81 -10.84 -10.80
N GLY A 117 -2.84 -10.42 -11.54
CA GLY A 117 -3.36 -11.22 -12.66
C GLY A 117 -2.40 -11.35 -13.85
N ASN A 118 -1.32 -10.56 -13.88
CA ASN A 118 -0.37 -10.51 -15.00
C ASN A 118 0.87 -11.39 -14.72
N SER A 119 1.03 -12.45 -15.51
CA SER A 119 2.12 -13.43 -15.39
C SER A 119 3.51 -12.81 -15.50
N LEU A 120 3.67 -11.72 -16.25
CA LEU A 120 4.96 -11.02 -16.40
C LEU A 120 5.43 -10.37 -15.10
N VAL A 121 4.55 -9.67 -14.39
CA VAL A 121 4.90 -8.98 -13.14
C VAL A 121 5.18 -9.99 -12.03
N SER A 122 4.38 -11.07 -11.95
CA SER A 122 4.64 -12.16 -11.01
C SER A 122 5.95 -12.89 -11.30
N GLY A 123 6.27 -13.11 -12.59
CA GLY A 123 7.53 -13.72 -13.01
C GLY A 123 8.74 -12.88 -12.67
N LEU A 124 8.72 -11.59 -13.03
CA LEU A 124 9.80 -10.64 -12.74
C LEU A 124 10.03 -10.49 -11.23
N PHE A 125 8.96 -10.36 -10.44
CA PHE A 125 9.08 -10.24 -8.99
C PHE A 125 9.71 -11.50 -8.36
N THR A 126 9.30 -12.68 -8.83
CA THR A 126 9.86 -13.96 -8.36
C THR A 126 11.35 -14.09 -8.72
N TRP A 127 11.70 -13.68 -9.94
CA TRP A 127 13.09 -13.66 -10.42
C TRP A 127 13.99 -12.65 -9.70
N ILE A 128 13.44 -11.67 -9.00
CA ILE A 128 14.24 -10.69 -8.23
C ILE A 128 14.27 -11.04 -6.74
N VAL A 129 13.12 -11.40 -6.15
CA VAL A 129 13.02 -11.66 -4.71
C VAL A 129 13.72 -12.96 -4.32
N ILE A 130 13.71 -14.00 -5.16
CA ILE A 130 14.39 -15.26 -4.86
C ILE A 130 15.91 -15.07 -4.78
N PRO A 131 16.60 -14.49 -5.80
CA PRO A 131 18.04 -14.24 -5.70
C PRO A 131 18.40 -13.30 -4.56
N LEU A 132 17.60 -12.26 -4.31
CA LEU A 132 17.87 -11.33 -3.21
C LEU A 132 17.75 -12.00 -1.83
N ALA A 133 16.71 -12.83 -1.62
CA ALA A 133 16.56 -13.61 -0.40
C ALA A 133 17.71 -14.61 -0.24
N MET A 134 18.14 -15.24 -1.32
CA MET A 134 19.28 -16.17 -1.32
C MET A 134 20.59 -15.46 -0.95
N LEU A 135 20.85 -14.26 -1.49
CA LEU A 135 21.99 -13.43 -1.09
C LEU A 135 21.96 -13.05 0.38
N ARG A 136 20.77 -12.75 0.93
CA ARG A 136 20.61 -12.45 2.36
C ARG A 136 20.93 -13.66 3.23
N VAL A 137 20.49 -14.85 2.82
CA VAL A 137 20.73 -16.11 3.54
C VAL A 137 22.20 -16.50 3.54
N LEU A 138 22.89 -16.28 2.42
CA LEU A 138 24.32 -16.58 2.29
C LEU A 138 25.22 -15.56 2.98
N GLY A 139 24.64 -14.49 3.55
CA GLY A 139 25.39 -13.39 4.16
C GLY A 139 26.08 -12.47 3.16
N TRP A 140 26.05 -12.79 1.86
CA TRP A 140 26.73 -12.04 0.79
C TRP A 140 25.99 -10.78 0.34
N LEU A 141 24.83 -10.49 0.93
CA LEU A 141 24.05 -9.32 0.53
C LEU A 141 24.84 -8.03 0.75
N ASP A 142 25.60 -7.95 1.84
CA ASP A 142 26.37 -6.76 2.15
C ASP A 142 27.55 -6.60 1.19
N GLU A 143 28.34 -7.65 0.92
CA GLU A 143 29.43 -7.61 -0.07
C GLU A 143 28.93 -7.33 -1.49
N VAL A 144 27.87 -8.01 -1.94
CA VAL A 144 27.31 -7.80 -3.28
C VAL A 144 26.71 -6.41 -3.40
N SER A 145 26.02 -5.91 -2.37
CA SER A 145 25.48 -4.55 -2.38
C SER A 145 26.59 -3.50 -2.40
N ALA A 146 27.69 -3.70 -1.68
CA ALA A 146 28.84 -2.83 -1.70
C ALA A 146 29.52 -2.81 -3.08
N TRP A 147 29.64 -3.97 -3.73
CA TRP A 147 30.16 -4.07 -5.09
C TRP A 147 29.26 -3.36 -6.11
N LEU A 148 27.94 -3.56 -6.00
CA LEU A 148 26.94 -2.88 -6.84
C LEU A 148 26.89 -1.37 -6.60
N ASP A 149 27.20 -0.91 -5.37
CA ASP A 149 27.26 0.52 -5.07
C ASP A 149 28.58 1.17 -5.55
N ALA A 150 29.67 0.41 -5.54
CA ALA A 150 30.97 0.84 -6.06
C ALA A 150 30.94 1.07 -7.57
N VAL A 151 30.12 0.30 -8.30
CA VAL A 151 29.83 0.57 -9.73
C VAL A 151 28.81 1.71 -9.81
N SER A 152 29.31 2.94 -9.71
CA SER A 152 28.50 4.15 -9.86
C SER A 152 28.94 5.03 -11.03
N LEU A 153 27.94 5.61 -11.68
CA LEU A 153 28.11 6.67 -12.66
C LEU A 153 27.69 7.99 -12.00
N ASP A 154 28.64 8.91 -11.90
CA ASP A 154 28.37 10.26 -11.42
C ASP A 154 27.97 11.14 -12.61
N VAL A 155 26.74 11.64 -12.59
CA VAL A 155 26.21 12.58 -13.58
C VAL A 155 25.92 13.91 -12.88
N GLY A 156 26.89 14.82 -12.93
CA GLY A 156 26.81 16.11 -12.25
C GLY A 156 26.81 15.93 -10.72
N THR A 157 25.68 16.23 -10.07
CA THR A 157 25.46 16.03 -8.62
C THR A 157 24.72 14.74 -8.28
N ILE A 158 24.31 13.95 -9.28
CA ILE A 158 23.55 12.72 -9.09
C ILE A 158 24.50 11.52 -9.22
N ARG A 159 24.64 10.75 -8.15
CA ARG A 159 25.35 9.47 -8.15
C ARG A 159 24.37 8.34 -8.43
N ILE A 160 24.45 7.75 -9.61
CA ILE A 160 23.62 6.61 -10.00
C ILE A 160 24.46 5.35 -9.87
N SER A 161 24.22 4.55 -8.82
CA SER A 161 24.87 3.26 -8.65
C SER A 161 24.07 2.13 -9.29
N LEU A 162 24.74 1.02 -9.64
CA LEU A 162 24.05 -0.17 -10.15
C LEU A 162 23.06 -0.71 -9.11
N LEU A 163 23.38 -0.53 -7.82
CA LEU A 163 22.47 -0.79 -6.71
C LEU A 163 21.22 0.11 -6.75
N SER A 164 21.36 1.40 -7.01
CA SER A 164 20.21 2.32 -7.10
C SER A 164 19.32 2.00 -8.30
N LEU A 165 19.90 1.59 -9.43
CA LEU A 165 19.15 1.10 -10.59
C LEU A 165 18.36 -0.18 -10.26
N GLY A 166 19.00 -1.16 -9.61
CA GLY A 166 18.35 -2.40 -9.18
C GLY A 166 17.20 -2.14 -8.21
N ARG A 167 17.43 -1.30 -7.20
CA ARG A 167 16.39 -0.87 -6.24
C ARG A 167 15.25 -0.15 -6.94
N THR A 168 15.54 0.74 -7.88
CA THR A 168 14.53 1.47 -8.66
C THR A 168 13.72 0.53 -9.55
N PHE A 169 14.33 -0.49 -10.14
CA PHE A 169 13.61 -1.47 -10.95
C PHE A 169 12.60 -2.27 -10.12
N VAL A 170 13.02 -2.72 -8.93
CA VAL A 170 12.14 -3.43 -7.98
C VAL A 170 11.03 -2.51 -7.48
N ALA A 171 11.38 -1.31 -7.01
CA ALA A 171 10.41 -0.31 -6.56
C ALA A 171 9.45 0.07 -7.70
N GLY A 172 9.94 0.19 -8.93
CA GLY A 172 9.19 0.39 -10.16
C GLY A 172 8.14 -0.67 -10.40
N GLY A 173 8.53 -1.95 -10.37
CA GLY A 173 7.59 -3.05 -10.51
C GLY A 173 6.49 -3.00 -9.45
N VAL A 174 6.85 -2.78 -8.19
CA VAL A 174 5.90 -2.72 -7.07
C VAL A 174 4.98 -1.51 -7.17
N LEU A 175 5.52 -0.31 -7.40
CA LEU A 175 4.76 0.93 -7.49
C LEU A 175 3.86 0.97 -8.72
N PHE A 176 4.31 0.44 -9.86
CA PHE A 176 3.48 0.35 -11.06
C PHE A 176 2.33 -0.64 -10.85
N TRP A 177 2.61 -1.78 -10.20
CA TRP A 177 1.58 -2.74 -9.84
C TRP A 177 0.55 -2.15 -8.87
N LEU A 178 1.00 -1.55 -7.76
CA LEU A 178 0.12 -0.85 -6.82
C LEU A 178 -0.66 0.27 -7.51
N GLY A 179 0.01 1.05 -8.37
CA GLY A 179 -0.59 2.10 -9.18
C GLY A 179 -1.69 1.57 -10.09
N SER A 180 -1.47 0.44 -10.76
CA SER A 180 -2.50 -0.18 -11.61
C SER A 180 -3.74 -0.59 -10.82
N ILE A 181 -3.54 -1.11 -9.60
CA ILE A 181 -4.61 -1.48 -8.67
C ILE A 181 -5.37 -0.22 -8.22
N LEU A 182 -4.66 0.78 -7.69
CA LEU A 182 -5.23 2.04 -7.23
C LEU A 182 -5.98 2.76 -8.36
N ASN A 183 -5.44 2.72 -9.58
CA ASN A 183 -6.06 3.29 -10.76
C ASN A 183 -7.40 2.62 -11.07
N THR A 184 -7.44 1.28 -11.04
CA THR A 184 -8.65 0.52 -11.33
C THR A 184 -9.72 0.76 -10.28
N PHE A 185 -9.36 0.64 -9.00
CA PHE A 185 -10.28 0.88 -7.89
C PHE A 185 -10.73 2.33 -7.81
N GLY A 186 -9.83 3.28 -8.00
CA GLY A 186 -10.13 4.72 -7.98
C GLY A 186 -11.09 5.12 -9.09
N LYS A 187 -10.88 4.61 -10.32
CA LYS A 187 -11.80 4.82 -11.44
C LYS A 187 -13.19 4.30 -11.14
N GLU A 188 -13.29 3.06 -10.67
CA GLU A 188 -14.60 2.46 -10.39
C GLU A 188 -15.31 3.17 -9.23
N ALA A 189 -14.57 3.57 -8.20
CA ALA A 189 -15.09 4.32 -7.07
C ALA A 189 -15.66 5.68 -7.50
N ILE A 190 -14.99 6.39 -8.41
CA ILE A 190 -15.47 7.66 -8.99
C ILE A 190 -16.66 7.40 -9.92
N ARG A 191 -16.61 6.34 -10.74
CA ARG A 191 -17.66 6.01 -11.71
C ARG A 191 -18.97 5.59 -11.06
N ASN A 192 -18.93 4.97 -9.89
CA ASN A 192 -20.12 4.58 -9.14
C ASN A 192 -20.82 5.75 -8.44
N ARG A 193 -20.29 6.98 -8.55
CA ARG A 193 -20.96 8.20 -8.06
C ARG A 193 -21.95 8.72 -9.11
N HIS A 194 -23.18 8.21 -9.04
CA HIS A 194 -24.29 8.62 -9.92
C HIS A 194 -24.74 10.08 -9.73
N ALA A 195 -24.37 10.73 -8.63
CA ALA A 195 -24.66 12.15 -8.38
C ALA A 195 -23.85 13.13 -9.26
N LEU A 196 -22.78 12.65 -9.91
CA LEU A 196 -21.96 13.46 -10.81
C LEU A 196 -22.39 13.23 -12.27
N ASP A 197 -22.50 14.32 -13.03
CA ASP A 197 -22.66 14.25 -14.47
C ASP A 197 -21.47 13.53 -15.13
N ILE A 198 -21.72 12.94 -16.31
CA ILE A 198 -20.75 12.15 -17.08
C ILE A 198 -19.50 12.98 -17.36
N GLY A 199 -19.64 14.26 -17.74
CA GLY A 199 -18.51 15.14 -18.04
C GLY A 199 -17.62 15.37 -16.81
N THR A 200 -18.22 15.74 -15.68
CA THR A 200 -17.50 15.98 -14.42
C THR A 200 -16.78 14.72 -13.94
N ARG A 201 -17.44 13.56 -14.05
CA ARG A 201 -16.86 12.27 -13.66
C ARG A 201 -15.59 11.95 -14.44
N GLU A 202 -15.61 12.10 -15.76
CA GLU A 202 -14.44 11.85 -16.61
C GLU A 202 -13.29 12.83 -16.29
N MET A 203 -13.60 14.10 -16.02
CA MET A 203 -12.59 15.06 -15.59
C MET A 203 -11.94 14.68 -14.26
N VAL A 204 -12.74 14.29 -13.26
CA VAL A 204 -12.22 13.86 -11.94
C VAL A 204 -11.37 12.60 -12.06
N ILE A 205 -11.78 11.64 -12.90
CA ILE A 205 -10.98 10.44 -13.19
C ILE A 205 -9.62 10.85 -13.77
N LYS A 206 -9.58 11.73 -14.78
CA LYS A 206 -8.32 12.18 -15.38
C LYS A 206 -7.42 12.90 -14.38
N LEU A 207 -7.97 13.79 -13.56
CA LEU A 207 -7.21 14.48 -12.51
C LEU A 207 -6.63 13.49 -11.49
N PHE A 208 -7.41 12.51 -11.05
CA PHE A 208 -6.93 11.43 -10.19
C PHE A 208 -5.78 10.65 -10.84
N GLN A 209 -5.91 10.27 -12.11
CA GLN A 209 -4.85 9.55 -12.83
C GLN A 209 -3.57 10.37 -12.96
N ILE A 210 -3.67 11.66 -13.28
CA ILE A 210 -2.51 12.56 -13.35
C ILE A 210 -1.81 12.60 -11.98
N GLY A 211 -2.56 12.83 -10.90
CA GLY A 211 -2.00 12.85 -9.55
C GLY A 211 -1.32 11.53 -9.16
N LEU A 212 -1.94 10.40 -9.49
CA LEU A 212 -1.39 9.07 -9.25
C LEU A 212 -0.06 8.85 -10.00
N TYR A 213 -0.03 9.15 -11.30
CA TYR A 213 1.17 8.94 -12.12
C TYR A 213 2.32 9.89 -11.74
N VAL A 214 2.01 11.16 -11.42
CA VAL A 214 2.99 12.10 -10.89
C VAL A 214 3.56 11.60 -9.57
N SER A 215 2.72 11.09 -8.66
CA SER A 215 3.18 10.54 -7.38
C SER A 215 4.10 9.33 -7.57
N ILE A 216 3.72 8.38 -8.44
CA ILE A 216 4.55 7.21 -8.76
C ILE A 216 5.89 7.65 -9.36
N PHE A 217 5.88 8.62 -10.27
CA PHE A 217 7.09 9.15 -10.90
C PHE A 217 8.05 9.76 -9.86
N LEU A 218 7.54 10.61 -8.95
CA LEU A 218 8.34 11.22 -7.88
C LEU A 218 8.92 10.17 -6.91
N LEU A 219 8.14 9.15 -6.56
CA LEU A 219 8.62 8.04 -5.73
C LEU A 219 9.74 7.25 -6.42
N LEU A 220 9.67 7.07 -7.73
CA LEU A 220 10.71 6.38 -8.50
C LEU A 220 12.01 7.18 -8.61
N LEU A 221 11.90 8.50 -8.83
CA LEU A 221 13.04 9.41 -8.77
C LEU A 221 13.73 9.32 -7.41
N GLY A 222 12.95 9.31 -6.32
CA GLY A 222 13.47 9.13 -4.96
C GLY A 222 14.15 7.76 -4.75
N ALA A 223 13.57 6.68 -5.27
CA ALA A 223 14.18 5.35 -5.22
C ALA A 223 15.51 5.26 -5.99
N MET A 224 15.68 6.07 -7.03
CA MET A 224 16.91 6.20 -7.81
C MET A 224 17.99 7.02 -7.10
N GLY A 225 17.65 7.67 -5.98
CA GLY A 225 18.54 8.56 -5.24
C GLY A 225 18.58 10.00 -5.79
N ILE A 226 17.65 10.37 -6.67
CA ILE A 226 17.56 11.75 -7.17
C ILE A 226 16.98 12.66 -6.08
N ASN A 227 17.67 13.78 -5.85
CA ASN A 227 17.20 14.80 -4.93
C ASN A 227 15.96 15.51 -5.51
N LEU A 228 14.81 15.30 -4.87
CA LEU A 228 13.53 15.88 -5.27
C LEU A 228 13.38 17.37 -4.90
N THR A 229 14.34 17.96 -4.18
CA THR A 229 14.24 19.36 -3.70
C THR A 229 14.05 20.34 -4.85
N ALA A 230 14.79 20.18 -5.95
CA ALA A 230 14.62 21.04 -7.13
C ALA A 230 13.20 20.91 -7.70
N LEU A 231 12.69 19.69 -7.85
CA LEU A 231 11.33 19.43 -8.33
C LEU A 231 10.28 19.97 -7.35
N ALA A 232 10.54 19.91 -6.04
CA ALA A 232 9.64 20.48 -5.02
C ALA A 232 9.60 22.00 -5.10
N VAL A 233 10.72 22.67 -5.35
CA VAL A 233 10.77 24.13 -5.57
C VAL A 233 10.02 24.51 -6.85
N PHE A 234 10.28 23.84 -7.97
CA PHE A 234 9.55 24.07 -9.23
C PHE A 234 8.06 23.74 -9.10
N GLY A 235 7.72 22.63 -8.45
CA GLY A 235 6.35 22.22 -8.16
C GLY A 235 5.64 23.21 -7.25
N GLY A 236 6.34 23.81 -6.28
CA GLY A 236 5.85 24.90 -5.45
C GLY A 236 5.53 26.15 -6.27
N ALA A 237 6.44 26.58 -7.15
CA ALA A 237 6.20 27.72 -8.05
C ALA A 237 5.02 27.48 -9.00
N LEU A 238 4.93 26.27 -9.60
CA LEU A 238 3.78 25.87 -10.40
C LEU A 238 2.49 25.85 -9.59
N GLY A 239 2.53 25.35 -8.35
CA GLY A 239 1.39 25.34 -7.43
C GLY A 239 0.89 26.73 -7.10
N VAL A 240 1.80 27.69 -6.85
CA VAL A 240 1.46 29.11 -6.65
C VAL A 240 0.81 29.70 -7.91
N GLY A 241 1.39 29.45 -9.09
CA GLY A 241 0.82 29.92 -10.36
C GLY A 241 -0.59 29.37 -10.63
N LEU A 242 -0.81 28.07 -10.38
CA LEU A 242 -2.13 27.46 -10.46
C LEU A 242 -3.09 28.03 -9.41
N GLY A 243 -2.61 28.31 -8.20
CA GLY A 243 -3.37 28.96 -7.13
C GLY A 243 -3.89 30.33 -7.55
N PHE A 244 -3.04 31.17 -8.16
CA PHE A 244 -3.47 32.45 -8.72
C PHE A 244 -4.48 32.29 -9.86
N GLY A 245 -4.31 31.29 -10.73
CA GLY A 245 -5.28 31.01 -11.80
C GLY A 245 -6.65 30.54 -11.29
N LEU A 246 -6.67 29.81 -10.17
CA LEU A 246 -7.89 29.29 -9.55
C LEU A 246 -8.48 30.21 -8.48
N GLN A 247 -7.82 31.32 -8.16
CA GLN A 247 -8.18 32.21 -7.04
C GLN A 247 -9.66 32.62 -7.08
N LYS A 248 -10.16 33.03 -8.25
CA LYS A 248 -11.55 33.47 -8.42
C LYS A 248 -12.56 32.34 -8.20
N ILE A 249 -12.24 31.13 -8.64
CA ILE A 249 -13.10 29.96 -8.43
C ILE A 249 -13.13 29.59 -6.95
N ALA A 250 -11.97 29.63 -6.29
CA ALA A 250 -11.86 29.35 -4.86
C ALA A 250 -12.60 30.40 -4.01
N ALA A 251 -12.48 31.69 -4.34
CA ALA A 251 -13.19 32.77 -3.66
C ALA A 251 -14.70 32.56 -3.73
N ASN A 252 -15.25 32.36 -4.92
CA ASN A 252 -16.67 32.06 -5.13
C ASN A 252 -17.15 30.81 -4.36
N PHE A 253 -16.32 29.77 -4.31
CA PHE A 253 -16.64 28.55 -3.56
C PHE A 253 -16.69 28.79 -2.05
N VAL A 254 -15.70 29.51 -1.51
CA VAL A 254 -15.63 29.85 -0.08
C VAL A 254 -16.77 30.78 0.31
N SER A 255 -17.06 31.82 -0.48
CA SER A 255 -18.21 32.71 -0.24
C SER A 255 -19.53 31.94 -0.24
N GLY A 256 -19.73 31.02 -1.19
CA GLY A 256 -20.91 30.15 -1.22
C GLY A 256 -21.06 29.29 0.05
N LEU A 257 -19.97 28.69 0.53
CA LEU A 257 -19.97 27.95 1.79
C LEU A 257 -20.30 28.82 2.99
N ILE A 258 -19.73 30.03 3.08
CA ILE A 258 -20.00 30.97 4.17
C ILE A 258 -21.48 31.35 4.18
N ILE A 259 -22.07 31.70 3.04
CA ILE A 259 -23.49 32.04 2.93
C ILE A 259 -24.37 30.86 3.39
N LEU A 260 -24.04 29.63 2.98
CA LEU A 260 -24.78 28.43 3.36
C LEU A 260 -24.68 28.12 4.87
N PHE A 261 -23.49 28.33 5.47
CA PHE A 261 -23.27 28.11 6.90
C PHE A 261 -23.94 29.16 7.77
N ASP A 262 -23.74 30.43 7.43
CA ASP A 262 -24.29 31.56 8.19
C ASP A 262 -25.78 31.77 7.90
N ARG A 263 -26.31 31.15 6.83
CA ARG A 263 -27.67 31.35 6.31
C ARG A 263 -28.00 32.84 6.16
N SER A 264 -27.02 33.62 5.71
CA SER A 264 -27.18 35.07 5.56
C SER A 264 -28.23 35.43 4.51
N ILE A 265 -28.45 34.54 3.54
CA ILE A 265 -29.42 34.69 2.46
C ILE A 265 -30.03 33.30 2.16
N THR A 266 -31.35 33.23 2.06
CA THR A 266 -32.12 31.99 1.82
C THR A 266 -32.89 32.10 0.49
N PRO A 267 -33.06 31.00 -0.28
CA PRO A 267 -33.94 31.01 -1.45
C PRO A 267 -35.34 31.53 -1.11
N GLY A 268 -35.81 32.51 -1.86
CA GLY A 268 -37.02 33.29 -1.59
C GLY A 268 -36.76 34.72 -1.12
N ASP A 269 -35.54 35.06 -0.70
CA ASP A 269 -35.19 36.41 -0.29
C ASP A 269 -35.06 37.35 -1.51
N TYR A 270 -35.57 38.57 -1.37
CA TYR A 270 -35.38 39.62 -2.37
C TYR A 270 -34.08 40.37 -2.07
N ILE A 271 -33.18 40.40 -3.03
CA ILE A 271 -31.82 40.94 -2.89
C ILE A 271 -31.64 42.06 -3.90
N ALA A 272 -31.04 43.16 -3.45
CA ALA A 272 -30.63 44.27 -4.29
C ALA A 272 -29.14 44.54 -4.05
N PHE A 273 -28.36 44.57 -5.12
CA PHE A 273 -26.95 44.90 -5.09
C PHE A 273 -26.73 46.39 -5.36
N GLU A 274 -25.58 46.91 -4.93
CA GLU A 274 -25.20 48.31 -5.13
C GLU A 274 -25.00 48.67 -6.62
N ASP A 275 -24.72 47.67 -7.46
CA ASP A 275 -24.54 47.82 -8.91
C ASP A 275 -25.87 47.91 -9.70
N GLY A 276 -27.02 47.89 -8.99
CA GLY A 276 -28.35 48.09 -9.54
C GLY A 276 -29.04 46.80 -9.99
N HIS A 277 -28.40 45.64 -9.85
CA HIS A 277 -29.07 44.35 -10.06
C HIS A 277 -29.96 44.01 -8.86
N SER A 278 -31.20 43.60 -9.12
CA SER A 278 -32.12 43.17 -8.06
C SER A 278 -33.03 42.05 -8.54
N GLY A 279 -33.42 41.17 -7.62
CA GLY A 279 -34.27 40.03 -7.92
C GLY A 279 -34.45 39.12 -6.71
N THR A 280 -35.33 38.14 -6.86
CA THR A 280 -35.59 37.13 -5.82
C THR A 280 -34.65 35.95 -5.99
N LEU A 281 -34.02 35.49 -4.90
CA LEU A 281 -33.11 34.36 -4.92
C LEU A 281 -33.86 33.06 -5.22
N ARG A 282 -33.55 32.44 -6.35
CA ARG A 282 -34.17 31.18 -6.78
C ARG A 282 -33.37 29.97 -6.35
N GLU A 283 -32.06 30.00 -6.57
CA GLU A 283 -31.15 28.89 -6.24
C GLU A 283 -29.79 29.43 -5.85
N LEU A 284 -29.21 28.85 -4.79
CA LEU A 284 -27.82 29.11 -4.39
C LEU A 284 -26.99 27.87 -4.67
N ASN A 285 -26.05 27.97 -5.62
CA ASN A 285 -25.07 26.95 -5.92
C ASN A 285 -23.74 27.25 -5.24
N MET A 286 -22.84 26.28 -5.23
CA MET A 286 -21.51 26.42 -4.59
C MET A 286 -20.67 27.58 -5.15
N ARG A 287 -20.89 28.03 -6.39
CA ARG A 287 -20.08 29.09 -7.04
C ARG A 287 -20.86 30.30 -7.54
N SER A 288 -22.19 30.24 -7.48
CA SER A 288 -23.05 31.29 -8.04
C SER A 288 -24.46 31.20 -7.46
N ALA A 289 -25.14 32.34 -7.38
CA ALA A 289 -26.56 32.46 -7.10
C ALA A 289 -27.34 32.77 -8.38
N THR A 290 -28.53 32.19 -8.52
CA THR A 290 -29.45 32.50 -9.61
C THR A 290 -30.59 33.36 -9.06
N LEU A 291 -30.74 34.57 -9.61
CA LEU A 291 -31.77 35.54 -9.22
C LEU A 291 -32.79 35.70 -10.32
N GLU A 292 -34.06 35.71 -9.96
CA GLU A 292 -35.16 36.00 -10.87
C GLU A 292 -35.54 37.48 -10.75
N THR A 293 -35.37 38.21 -11.85
CA THR A 293 -35.76 39.64 -11.95
C THR A 293 -37.28 39.80 -12.08
N PHE A 294 -37.80 41.00 -11.84
CA PHE A 294 -39.24 41.30 -12.06
C PHE A 294 -39.71 41.06 -13.50
N ASP A 295 -38.79 41.14 -14.47
CA ASP A 295 -39.07 40.88 -15.89
C ASP A 295 -39.02 39.37 -16.24
N GLY A 296 -38.86 38.49 -15.25
CA GLY A 296 -38.80 37.02 -15.44
C GLY A 296 -37.50 36.51 -16.08
N LYS A 297 -36.42 37.30 -16.06
CA LYS A 297 -35.09 36.88 -16.52
C LYS A 297 -34.27 36.35 -15.34
N ASP A 298 -33.59 35.22 -15.55
CA ASP A 298 -32.61 34.67 -14.62
C ASP A 298 -31.24 35.39 -14.79
N ILE A 299 -30.69 35.92 -13.71
CA ILE A 299 -29.35 36.48 -13.63
C ILE A 299 -28.49 35.56 -12.76
N ILE A 300 -27.32 35.18 -13.28
CA ILE A 300 -26.34 34.37 -12.53
C ILE A 300 -25.29 35.33 -11.96
N VAL A 301 -25.23 35.40 -10.64
CA VAL A 301 -24.27 36.25 -9.92
C VAL A 301 -23.22 35.34 -9.25
N PRO A 302 -21.91 35.62 -9.41
CA PRO A 302 -20.88 34.95 -8.61
C PRO A 302 -21.15 35.14 -7.10
N ASN A 303 -20.69 34.21 -6.27
CA ASN A 303 -20.93 34.29 -4.82
C ASN A 303 -20.02 35.32 -4.11
N GLU A 304 -18.93 35.73 -4.74
CA GLU A 304 -18.00 36.75 -4.22
C GLU A 304 -18.53 38.19 -4.33
#